data_AF-A0A370X727-F1
#
_entry.id   AF-A0A370X727-F1
#
_cell.length_a   1.000
_cell.length_b   1.000
_cell.length_c   1.000
_cell.angle_alpha   90.00
_cell.angle_beta   90.00
_cell.angle_gamma   90.00
#
_symmetry.space_group_name_H-M   'P 1'
#
loop_
_entity.id
_entity.type
_entity.pdbx_description
1 polymer ?
#
loop_
_entity_poly.entity_id
_entity_poly.type
_entity_poly.pdbx_seq_one_letter_code
_entity_poly.pdbx_strand_id
1 'polypeptide(L)'
;MRHVDSFKDMATRLDELHATREQIALTAFSMLEERQGDLSRMLIIALGDRPRAVRWMCMRHRNLEGRNAYQVIADGEEDRLWEVVENLCGIPET
;
A
#
# COMPACT_ATOMS: atom_id res chain seq x y z
N MET A 1 28.80 11.45 -25.14
CA MET A 1 29.49 11.43 -23.85
C MET A 1 28.62 10.63 -22.88
N ARG A 2 28.99 9.40 -22.51
CA ARG A 2 28.23 8.62 -21.52
C ARG A 2 28.50 9.26 -20.16
N HIS A 3 27.47 9.83 -19.52
CA HIS A 3 27.55 10.15 -18.09
C HIS A 3 27.73 8.81 -17.38
N VAL A 4 28.95 8.53 -16.91
CA VAL A 4 29.14 7.51 -15.88
C VAL A 4 28.69 8.19 -14.61
N ASP A 5 27.42 8.04 -14.27
CA ASP A 5 26.90 8.50 -12.99
C ASP A 5 27.78 7.89 -11.89
N SER A 6 28.28 8.71 -10.98
CA SER A 6 29.04 8.20 -9.85
C SER A 6 28.16 7.28 -9.00
N PHE A 7 28.73 6.32 -8.26
CA PHE A 7 27.97 5.58 -7.24
C PHE A 7 27.25 6.50 -6.26
N LYS A 8 27.79 7.69 -6.01
CA LYS A 8 27.13 8.74 -5.23
C LYS A 8 25.87 9.25 -5.92
N ASP A 9 25.94 9.55 -7.22
CA ASP A 9 24.79 10.03 -8.00
C ASP A 9 23.72 8.95 -8.11
N MET A 10 24.13 7.68 -8.25
CA MET A 10 23.22 6.53 -8.23
C MET A 10 22.51 6.40 -6.88
N ALA A 11 23.24 6.53 -5.76
CA ALA A 11 22.64 6.48 -4.42
C ALA A 11 21.64 7.62 -4.21
N THR A 12 21.99 8.85 -4.56
CA THR A 12 21.08 10.00 -4.46
C THR A 12 19.80 9.80 -5.27
N ARG A 13 19.91 9.31 -6.51
CA ARG A 13 18.71 9.03 -7.33
C ARG A 13 17.83 7.92 -6.73
N LEU A 14 18.42 6.90 -6.11
CA LEU A 14 17.66 5.86 -5.42
C LEU A 14 16.93 6.42 -4.20
N ASP A 15 17.58 7.28 -3.41
CA ASP A 15 16.96 7.94 -2.26
C ASP A 15 15.79 8.85 -2.70
N GLU A 16 15.98 9.64 -3.76
CA GLU A 16 14.92 10.48 -4.36
C GLU A 16 13.74 9.65 -4.86
N LEU A 17 14.01 8.52 -5.52
CA LEU A 17 12.98 7.58 -5.98
C LEU A 17 12.22 6.98 -4.79
N HIS A 18 12.92 6.58 -3.74
CA HIS A 18 12.30 6.02 -2.54
C HIS A 18 11.44 7.04 -1.81
N ALA A 19 11.92 8.27 -1.65
CA ALA A 19 11.15 9.37 -1.05
C ALA A 19 9.90 9.69 -1.87
N THR A 20 10.02 9.76 -3.21
CA THR A 20 8.89 10.02 -4.11
C THR A 20 7.86 8.90 -4.02
N ARG A 21 8.30 7.63 -4.00
CA ARG A 21 7.42 6.47 -3.87
C ARG A 21 6.66 6.50 -2.54
N GLU A 22 7.34 6.82 -1.44
CA GLU A 22 6.72 6.92 -0.12
C GLU A 22 5.68 8.05 -0.07
N GLN A 23 6.02 9.21 -0.64
CA GLN A 23 5.09 10.34 -0.72
C GLN A 23 3.82 9.98 -1.52
N ILE A 24 3.97 9.33 -2.68
CA ILE A 24 2.83 8.88 -3.48
C ILE A 24 1.97 7.87 -2.71
N ALA A 25 2.60 6.92 -2.01
CA ALA A 25 1.89 5.93 -1.21
C ALA A 25 1.06 6.58 -0.09
N LEU A 26 1.63 7.56 0.62
CA LEU A 26 0.93 8.31 1.65
C LEU A 26 -0.24 9.11 1.09
N THR A 27 -0.07 9.75 -0.07
CA THR A 27 -1.14 10.48 -0.76
C THR A 27 -2.26 9.55 -1.20
N ALA A 28 -1.94 8.39 -1.79
CA ALA A 28 -2.93 7.39 -2.17
C ALA A 28 -3.72 6.86 -0.96
N PHE A 29 -3.06 6.71 0.20
CA PHE A 29 -3.73 6.30 1.42
C PHE A 29 -4.61 7.40 2.01
N SER A 30 -4.20 8.68 1.93
CA SER A 30 -5.08 9.80 2.30
C SER A 30 -6.36 9.83 1.44
N MET A 31 -6.25 9.58 0.14
CA MET A 31 -7.42 9.48 -0.74
C MET A 31 -8.33 8.30 -0.36
N LEU A 32 -7.75 7.19 0.10
CA LEU A 32 -8.52 6.05 0.64
C LEU A 32 -9.23 6.45 1.94
N GLU A 33 -8.56 7.13 2.86
CA GLU A 33 -9.14 7.60 4.13
C GLU A 33 -10.36 8.51 3.90
N GLU A 34 -10.32 9.35 2.86
CA GLU A 34 -11.43 10.23 2.49
C GLU A 34 -12.61 9.49 1.83
N ARG A 35 -12.33 8.47 1.02
CA ARG A 35 -13.36 7.78 0.21
C ARG A 35 -13.94 6.55 0.90
N GLN A 36 -13.14 5.83 1.67
CA GLN A 36 -13.45 4.55 2.30
C GLN A 36 -12.90 4.53 3.73
N GLY A 37 -13.36 5.47 4.56
CA GLY A 37 -12.82 5.70 5.90
C GLY A 37 -12.89 4.51 6.85
N ASP A 38 -13.86 3.61 6.66
CA ASP A 38 -13.97 2.40 7.48
C ASP A 38 -12.89 1.37 7.13
N LEU A 39 -12.60 1.19 5.84
CA LEU A 39 -11.54 0.28 5.38
C LEU A 39 -10.17 0.76 5.85
N SER A 40 -9.88 2.05 5.67
CA SER A 40 -8.61 2.63 6.11
C SER A 40 -8.44 2.52 7.62
N ARG A 41 -9.50 2.75 8.40
CA ARG A 41 -9.47 2.62 9.85
C ARG A 41 -9.22 1.17 10.27
N MET A 42 -9.89 0.21 9.65
CA MET A 42 -9.71 -1.20 9.95
C MET A 42 -8.29 -1.67 9.64
N LEU A 43 -7.73 -1.26 8.50
CA LEU A 43 -6.34 -1.52 8.15
C LEU A 43 -5.34 -0.95 9.16
N ILE A 44 -5.55 0.30 9.62
CA ILE A 44 -4.70 0.91 10.64
C ILE A 44 -4.77 0.12 11.95
N ILE A 45 -5.96 -0.30 12.37
CA ILE A 45 -6.15 -1.10 13.59
C ILE A 45 -5.47 -2.46 13.45
N ALA A 46 -5.73 -3.17 12.35
CA ALA A 46 -5.20 -4.52 12.10
C ALA A 46 -3.66 -4.54 12.05
N LEU A 47 -3.07 -3.53 11.41
CA LEU A 47 -1.62 -3.45 11.17
C LEU A 47 -0.87 -2.66 12.25
N GLY A 48 -1.61 -1.99 13.13
CA GLY A 48 -1.13 -1.26 14.32
C GLY A 48 -0.79 0.21 14.08
N ASP A 49 -0.43 0.61 12.86
CA ASP A 49 -0.14 2.00 12.53
C ASP A 49 -0.42 2.33 11.05
N ARG A 50 -0.57 3.64 10.77
CA ARG A 50 -0.82 4.16 9.43
C ARG A 50 0.31 3.86 8.43
N PRO A 51 1.61 4.04 8.77
CA PRO A 51 2.70 3.68 7.85
C PRO A 51 2.73 2.20 7.43
N ARG A 52 2.34 1.27 8.30
CA ARG A 52 2.20 -0.16 7.98
C ARG A 52 1.01 -0.40 7.07
N ALA A 53 -0.13 0.24 7.33
CA ALA A 53 -1.31 0.18 6.45
C ALA A 53 -1.00 0.70 5.04
N VAL A 54 -0.34 1.85 4.92
CA VAL A 54 0.11 2.42 3.63
C VAL A 54 0.99 1.42 2.88
N ARG A 55 2.02 0.88 3.54
CA ARG A 55 2.93 -0.10 2.93
C ARG A 55 2.19 -1.36 2.50
N TRP A 56 1.27 -1.85 3.32
CA TRP A 56 0.47 -3.04 3.02
C TRP A 56 -0.40 -2.82 1.77
N MET A 57 -1.06 -1.66 1.65
CA MET A 57 -1.87 -1.34 0.46
C MET A 57 -1.07 -1.34 -0.85
N CYS A 58 0.21 -0.97 -0.78
CA CYS A 58 1.11 -0.96 -1.94
C CYS A 58 1.76 -2.32 -2.24
N MET A 59 1.81 -3.23 -1.28
CA MET A 59 2.41 -4.55 -1.45
C MET A 59 1.55 -5.45 -2.33
N ARG A 60 2.20 -6.35 -3.07
CA ARG A 60 1.54 -7.41 -3.83
C ARG A 60 1.26 -8.58 -2.89
N HIS A 61 0.02 -9.05 -2.86
CA HIS A 61 -0.40 -10.11 -1.93
C HIS A 61 -0.81 -11.37 -2.68
N ARG A 62 -0.41 -12.55 -2.18
CA ARG A 62 -0.73 -13.82 -2.83
C ARG A 62 -2.24 -14.12 -2.82
N ASN A 63 -2.92 -13.78 -1.73
CA ASN A 63 -4.38 -13.92 -1.58
C ASN A 63 -5.18 -12.93 -2.44
N LEU A 64 -4.53 -11.90 -2.98
CA LEU A 64 -5.07 -10.98 -3.99
C LEU A 64 -4.54 -11.30 -5.40
N GLU A 65 -4.21 -12.56 -5.69
CA GLU A 65 -3.65 -13.01 -6.99
C GLU A 65 -2.39 -12.26 -7.40
N GLY A 66 -1.59 -11.87 -6.42
CA GLY A 66 -0.39 -11.09 -6.62
C GLY A 66 -0.66 -9.61 -6.90
N ARG A 67 -1.89 -9.11 -6.91
CA ARG A 67 -2.17 -7.67 -7.04
C ARG A 67 -1.93 -6.94 -5.73
N ASN A 68 -1.81 -5.62 -5.81
CA ASN A 68 -1.90 -4.76 -4.63
C ASN A 68 -3.36 -4.37 -4.35
N ALA A 69 -3.64 -3.87 -3.15
CA ALA A 69 -5.01 -3.61 -2.74
C ALA A 69 -5.69 -2.49 -3.57
N TYR A 70 -4.92 -1.50 -4.04
CA TYR A 70 -5.46 -0.46 -4.93
C TYR A 70 -5.92 -1.01 -6.28
N GLN A 71 -5.22 -2.00 -6.84
CA GLN A 71 -5.62 -2.67 -8.07
C GLN A 71 -6.93 -3.44 -7.86
N VAL A 72 -7.05 -4.16 -6.74
CA VAL A 72 -8.28 -4.90 -6.39
C VAL A 72 -9.49 -3.96 -6.26
N ILE A 73 -9.32 -2.81 -5.60
CA ILE A 73 -10.35 -1.76 -5.52
C ILE A 73 -10.72 -1.25 -6.91
N ALA A 74 -9.72 -0.96 -7.76
CA ALA A 74 -9.96 -0.45 -9.11
C ALA A 74 -10.71 -1.45 -10.01
N ASP A 75 -10.49 -2.75 -9.79
CA ASP A 75 -11.15 -3.84 -10.51
C ASP A 75 -12.58 -4.13 -9.96
N GLY A 76 -13.01 -3.45 -8.90
CA GLY A 76 -14.32 -3.63 -8.27
C GLY A 76 -14.44 -4.86 -7.38
N GLU A 77 -13.32 -5.50 -7.02
CA GLU A 77 -13.25 -6.69 -6.17
C GLU A 77 -13.12 -6.31 -4.68
N GLU A 78 -13.84 -5.29 -4.23
CA GLU A 78 -13.73 -4.75 -2.86
C GLU A 78 -14.12 -5.77 -1.79
N ASP A 79 -15.13 -6.62 -2.04
CA ASP A 79 -15.58 -7.66 -1.10
C ASP A 79 -14.44 -8.63 -0.73
N ARG A 80 -13.65 -9.04 -1.73
CA ARG A 80 -12.47 -9.87 -1.52
C ARG A 80 -11.40 -9.16 -0.69
N LEU A 81 -11.23 -7.85 -0.89
CA LEU A 81 -10.31 -7.07 -0.09
C LEU A 81 -10.77 -7.05 1.38
N TRP A 82 -12.07 -6.89 1.62
CA TRP A 82 -12.65 -6.93 2.96
C TRP A 82 -12.42 -8.27 3.66
N GLU A 83 -12.68 -9.39 3.00
CA GLU A 83 -12.39 -10.73 3.53
C GLU A 83 -10.92 -10.85 3.97
N VAL A 84 -9.99 -10.34 3.16
CA VAL A 84 -8.57 -10.35 3.51
C VAL A 84 -8.26 -9.48 4.73
N VAL A 85 -8.89 -8.31 4.86
CA VAL A 85 -8.67 -7.41 6.00
C VAL A 85 -9.29 -7.96 7.27
N GLU A 86 -10.46 -8.60 7.21
CA GLU A 86 -11.09 -9.27 8.34
C GLU A 86 -10.21 -10.40 8.88
N ASN A 87 -9.62 -11.19 7.97
CA ASN A 87 -8.65 -12.22 8.30
C ASN A 87 -7.38 -11.64 8.95
N LEU A 88 -6.93 -10.44 8.57
CA LEU A 88 -5.82 -9.74 9.24
C LEU A 88 -6.16 -9.30 10.66
N CYS A 89 -7.40 -8.90 10.91
CA CYS A 89 -7.90 -8.53 12.24
C CYS A 89 -8.08 -9.75 13.17
N GLY A 90 -8.00 -10.97 12.64
CA GLY A 90 -8.31 -12.19 13.39
C GLY A 90 -9.80 -12.34 13.67
N ILE A 91 -10.67 -11.78 12.82
CA ILE A 91 -12.11 -12.03 12.86
C ILE A 91 -12.37 -13.26 11.99
N PRO A 92 -12.62 -14.45 12.56
CA PRO A 92 -12.92 -15.64 11.76
C PRO A 92 -14.26 -15.49 11.04
N GLU A 93 -14.29 -15.89 9.77
CA GLU A 93 -15.51 -16.09 8.98
C GLU A 93 -16.51 -16.94 9.80
N THR A 94 -17.71 -16.41 10.03
CA THR A 94 -18.77 -17.07 10.82
C THR A 94 -19.72 -17.85 9.93
#